data_AF-A0A7S0VER0-F1
#
_entry.id   AF-A0A7S0VER0-F1
#
_cell.length_a   1.000
_cell.length_b   1.000
_cell.length_c   1.000
_cell.angle_alpha   90.00
_cell.angle_beta   90.00
_cell.angle_gamma   90.00
#
_symmetry.space_group_name_H-M   'P 1'
#
loop_
_entity.id
_entity.type
_entity.pdbx_description
1 polymer ?
#
loop_
_entity_poly.entity_id
_entity_poly.type
_entity_poly.pdbx_seq_one_letter_code
_entity_poly.pdbx_strand_id
1 'polypeptide(L)'
;MPPSGPVQRAPHGAKAAEVYGIVGYLLSMAFFIIWMVWAYTPDSVFHSLGITYYPNRYWAVAVPIYLWTLLVFLIVLYNASNLMNNKPFESYYTVRDHLEDDDERDHAQPFDQTWTIPPAADIPIATINRVLFGEP
;
A
#
# COMPACT_ATOMS: atom_id res chain seq x y z
N MET A 1 16.85 -3.35 43.94
CA MET A 1 16.35 -2.70 42.70
C MET A 1 17.54 -2.61 41.74
N PRO A 2 17.58 -3.37 40.64
CA PRO A 2 18.70 -3.29 39.71
C PRO A 2 18.61 -1.97 38.91
N PRO A 3 19.75 -1.36 38.54
CA PRO A 3 19.79 -0.10 37.80
C PRO A 3 19.25 -0.28 36.38
N SER A 4 18.37 0.62 35.97
CA SER A 4 17.89 0.73 34.58
C SER A 4 19.07 1.03 33.65
N GLY A 5 19.41 0.08 32.79
CA GLY A 5 20.45 0.25 31.77
C GLY A 5 20.12 1.41 30.80
N PRO A 6 21.12 1.94 30.09
CA PRO A 6 20.90 3.05 29.16
C PRO A 6 19.94 2.63 28.05
N VAL A 7 18.88 3.42 27.86
CA VAL A 7 17.96 3.30 26.73
C VAL A 7 18.75 3.56 25.46
N GLN A 8 19.06 2.50 24.72
CA GLN A 8 19.72 2.61 23.42
C GLN A 8 18.73 3.24 22.43
N ARG A 9 18.80 4.56 22.27
CA ARG A 9 18.04 5.27 21.23
C ARG A 9 18.57 4.82 19.88
N ALA A 10 17.71 4.24 19.05
CA ALA A 10 18.04 3.94 17.66
C ALA A 10 18.58 5.21 16.97
N PRO A 11 19.66 5.11 16.18
CA PRO A 11 20.28 6.27 15.56
C PRO A 11 19.26 6.91 14.62
N HIS A 12 18.93 8.17 14.90
CA HIS A 12 18.12 9.02 14.01
C HIS A 12 18.99 9.52 12.86
N GLY A 13 19.40 8.59 11.98
CA GLY A 13 19.89 8.92 10.64
C GLY A 13 18.72 8.92 9.66
N ALA A 14 18.80 9.75 8.61
CA ALA A 14 17.83 9.71 7.52
C ALA A 14 17.66 8.26 7.07
N LYS A 15 16.43 7.73 7.15
CA LYS A 15 16.19 6.35 6.70
C LYS A 15 16.56 6.30 5.22
N ALA A 16 17.21 5.23 4.77
CA ALA A 16 17.65 5.12 3.38
C ALA A 16 16.51 5.44 2.37
N ALA A 17 15.27 5.08 2.72
CA ALA A 17 14.07 5.41 1.96
C ALA A 17 13.83 6.92 1.73
N GLU A 18 14.14 7.79 2.71
CA GLU A 18 13.99 9.24 2.60
C GLU A 18 14.98 9.82 1.57
N VAL A 19 16.23 9.33 1.59
CA VAL A 19 17.26 9.75 0.65
C VAL A 19 16.90 9.33 -0.78
N TYR A 20 16.47 8.07 -0.98
CA TYR A 20 16.02 7.62 -2.30
C TYR A 20 14.79 8.39 -2.81
N GLY A 21 13.86 8.74 -1.91
CA GLY A 21 12.70 9.56 -2.26
C GLY A 21 13.11 10.95 -2.77
N ILE A 22 14.04 11.62 -2.09
CA ILE A 22 14.55 12.94 -2.50
C ILE A 22 15.27 12.86 -3.84
N VAL A 23 16.17 11.88 -4.01
CA VAL A 23 16.93 11.70 -5.25
C VAL A 23 15.98 11.39 -6.41
N GLY A 24 15.00 10.50 -6.19
CA GLY A 24 13.98 10.16 -7.17
C GLY A 24 13.11 11.35 -7.56
N TYR A 25 12.71 12.20 -6.59
CA TYR A 25 11.96 13.42 -6.85
C TYR A 25 12.74 14.41 -7.72
N LEU A 26 14.01 14.68 -7.38
CA LEU A 26 14.85 15.59 -8.16
C LEU A 26 15.10 15.08 -9.58
N LEU A 27 15.38 13.78 -9.74
CA LEU A 27 15.52 13.14 -11.05
C LEU A 27 14.23 13.24 -11.86
N SER A 28 13.08 12.92 -11.25
CA SER A 28 11.78 12.98 -11.92
C SER A 28 11.45 14.41 -12.37
N MET A 29 11.74 15.40 -11.53
CA MET A 29 11.55 16.81 -11.87
C MET A 29 12.47 17.24 -13.03
N ALA A 30 13.74 16.85 -13.01
CA ALA A 30 14.68 17.15 -14.08
C ALA A 30 14.24 16.54 -15.42
N PHE A 31 13.87 15.25 -15.43
CA PHE A 31 13.34 14.58 -16.63
C PHE A 31 12.05 15.23 -17.12
N PHE A 32 11.15 15.61 -16.22
CA PHE A 32 9.91 16.29 -16.58
C PHE A 32 10.18 17.65 -17.25
N ILE A 33 11.10 18.45 -16.72
CA ILE A 33 11.48 19.74 -17.32
C ILE A 33 12.08 19.51 -18.72
N ILE A 34 13.01 18.57 -18.86
CA ILE A 34 13.62 18.23 -20.16
C ILE A 34 12.54 17.78 -21.16
N TRP A 35 11.60 16.95 -20.72
CA TRP A 35 10.49 16.49 -21.53
C TRP A 35 9.56 17.62 -21.98
N MET A 36 9.23 18.56 -21.08
CA MET A 36 8.45 19.75 -21.41
C MET A 36 9.19 20.62 -22.44
N VAL A 37 10.46 20.91 -22.22
CA VAL A 37 11.28 21.69 -23.18
C VAL A 37 11.28 21.00 -24.54
N TRP A 38 11.50 19.69 -24.58
CA TRP A 38 11.47 18.92 -25.82
C TRP A 38 10.09 18.97 -26.52
N ALA A 39 9.00 18.81 -25.77
CA ALA A 39 7.64 18.78 -26.31
C ALA A 39 7.21 20.12 -26.93
N TYR A 40 7.54 21.26 -26.29
CA TYR A 40 7.04 22.59 -26.69
C TYR A 40 8.00 23.42 -27.55
N THR A 41 9.30 23.11 -27.56
CA THR A 41 10.28 23.88 -28.37
C THR A 41 10.08 23.57 -29.84
N PRO A 42 9.99 24.54 -30.78
CA PRO A 42 9.78 24.27 -32.20
C PRO A 42 11.00 23.66 -32.91
N ASP A 43 10.76 22.98 -34.03
CA ASP A 43 11.80 22.25 -34.79
C ASP A 43 12.95 23.16 -35.25
N SER A 44 12.68 24.42 -35.55
CA SER A 44 13.70 25.39 -35.99
C SER A 44 14.83 25.56 -34.99
N VAL A 45 14.52 25.52 -33.68
CA VAL A 45 15.51 25.63 -32.61
C VAL A 45 16.37 24.37 -32.56
N PHE A 46 15.78 23.18 -32.70
CA PHE A 46 16.53 21.92 -32.73
C PHE A 46 17.46 21.83 -33.94
N HIS A 47 16.99 22.26 -35.12
CA HIS A 47 17.82 22.31 -36.31
C HIS A 47 18.98 23.30 -36.16
N SER A 48 18.75 24.44 -35.49
CA SER A 48 19.82 25.42 -35.20
C SER A 48 20.88 24.88 -34.24
N LEU A 49 20.50 23.94 -33.36
CA LEU A 49 21.40 23.23 -32.44
C LEU A 49 22.10 22.02 -33.09
N GLY A 50 21.82 21.74 -34.36
CA GLY A 50 22.36 20.58 -35.09
C GLY A 50 21.68 19.25 -34.74
N ILE A 51 20.56 19.27 -34.04
CA ILE A 51 19.80 18.08 -33.64
C ILE A 51 18.73 17.80 -34.69
N THR A 52 19.02 16.88 -35.61
CA THR A 52 18.12 16.51 -36.71
C THR A 52 17.38 15.19 -36.49
N TYR A 53 17.84 14.34 -35.57
CA TYR A 53 17.22 13.05 -35.26
C TYR A 53 16.69 13.03 -33.82
N TYR A 54 15.37 13.05 -33.68
CA TYR A 54 14.64 12.85 -32.42
C TYR A 54 13.34 12.09 -32.70
N PRO A 55 12.76 11.40 -31.70
CA PRO A 55 11.50 10.68 -31.88
C PRO A 55 10.37 11.62 -32.30
N ASN A 56 9.36 11.09 -33.00
CA ASN A 56 8.21 11.88 -33.43
C ASN A 56 7.54 12.59 -32.23
N ARG A 57 7.22 13.88 -32.36
CA ARG A 57 6.51 14.67 -31.34
C ARG A 57 5.19 14.07 -30.89
N TYR A 58 4.57 13.20 -31.70
CA TYR A 58 3.42 12.40 -31.29
C TYR A 58 3.61 11.72 -29.92
N TRP A 59 4.84 11.29 -29.62
CA TRP A 59 5.17 10.67 -28.34
C TRP A 59 4.97 11.60 -27.13
N ALA A 60 5.03 12.92 -27.30
CA ALA A 60 4.71 13.87 -26.23
C ALA A 60 3.25 13.78 -25.77
N VAL A 61 2.33 13.33 -26.64
CA VAL A 61 0.92 13.12 -26.28
C VAL A 61 0.66 11.65 -25.98
N ALA A 62 1.31 10.74 -26.70
CA ALA A 62 1.11 9.31 -26.51
C ALA A 62 1.58 8.84 -25.12
N VAL A 63 2.76 9.27 -24.65
CA VAL A 63 3.30 8.88 -23.34
C VAL A 63 2.34 9.17 -22.19
N PRO A 64 1.81 10.40 -21.99
CA PRO A 64 0.88 10.66 -20.90
C PRO A 64 -0.43 9.87 -21.03
N ILE A 65 -0.95 9.67 -22.24
CA ILE A 65 -2.15 8.86 -22.47
C ILE A 65 -1.92 7.40 -22.09
N TYR A 66 -0.78 6.82 -22.49
CA TYR A 66 -0.43 5.45 -22.13
C TYR A 66 -0.19 5.29 -20.63
N LEU A 67 0.43 6.27 -19.96
CA LEU A 67 0.59 6.24 -18.50
C LEU A 67 -0.76 6.24 -17.78
N TRP A 68 -1.70 7.09 -18.21
CA TRP A 68 -3.06 7.10 -17.66
C TRP A 68 -3.82 5.80 -17.91
N THR A 69 -3.70 5.28 -19.13
CA THR A 69 -4.34 4.01 -19.51
C THR A 69 -3.77 2.85 -18.70
N LEU A 70 -2.44 2.82 -18.51
CA LEU A 70 -1.77 1.82 -17.69
C LEU A 70 -2.20 1.90 -16.23
N LEU A 71 -2.34 3.11 -15.67
CA LEU A 71 -2.81 3.29 -14.29
C LEU A 71 -4.22 2.71 -14.10
N VAL A 72 -5.16 3.05 -14.99
CA VAL A 72 -6.53 2.51 -14.95
C VAL A 72 -6.52 0.99 -15.12
N PHE A 73 -5.73 0.48 -16.06
CA PHE A 73 -5.56 -0.95 -16.28
C PHE A 73 -5.05 -1.67 -15.03
N LEU A 74 -4.04 -1.11 -14.33
CA LEU A 74 -3.50 -1.68 -13.10
C LEU A 74 -4.53 -1.68 -11.96
N ILE A 75 -5.37 -0.65 -11.85
CA ILE A 75 -6.47 -0.62 -10.86
C ILE A 75 -7.47 -1.74 -11.15
N VAL A 76 -7.89 -1.90 -12.40
CA VAL A 76 -8.83 -2.96 -12.79
C VAL A 76 -8.20 -4.34 -12.54
N LEU A 77 -6.94 -4.53 -12.94
CA LEU A 77 -6.21 -5.78 -12.75
C LEU A 77 -6.01 -6.12 -11.28
N TYR A 78 -5.74 -5.13 -10.43
CA TYR A 78 -5.62 -5.29 -8.99
C TYR A 78 -6.95 -5.77 -8.39
N ASN A 79 -8.06 -5.14 -8.77
CA ASN A 79 -9.39 -5.57 -8.31
C ASN A 79 -9.72 -6.98 -8.81
N ALA A 80 -9.47 -7.29 -10.07
CA ALA A 80 -9.67 -8.62 -10.63
C ALA A 80 -8.84 -9.68 -9.86
N SER A 81 -7.56 -9.39 -9.61
CA SER A 81 -6.68 -10.26 -8.83
C SER A 81 -7.20 -10.48 -7.41
N ASN A 82 -7.68 -9.42 -6.75
CA ASN A 82 -8.28 -9.53 -5.42
C ASN A 82 -9.54 -10.40 -5.45
N LEU A 83 -10.42 -10.23 -6.45
CA LEU A 83 -11.62 -11.05 -6.60
C LEU A 83 -11.27 -12.52 -6.85
N MET A 84 -10.23 -12.80 -7.64
CA MET A 84 -9.77 -14.17 -7.90
C MET A 84 -9.17 -14.84 -6.66
N ASN A 85 -8.57 -14.04 -5.75
CA ASN A 85 -7.97 -14.54 -4.52
C ASN A 85 -8.95 -14.56 -3.32
N ASN A 86 -10.09 -13.86 -3.43
CA ASN A 86 -11.08 -13.81 -2.35
C ASN A 86 -11.98 -15.06 -2.40
N LYS A 87 -12.56 -15.41 -1.25
CA LYS A 87 -13.55 -16.49 -1.19
C LYS A 87 -14.80 -16.09 -2.01
N PRO A 88 -15.58 -17.05 -2.53
CA PRO A 88 -16.85 -16.77 -3.18
C PRO A 88 -17.73 -15.88 -2.30
N PHE A 89 -18.49 -14.96 -2.89
CA PHE A 89 -19.34 -14.02 -2.14
C PHE A 89 -20.37 -14.72 -1.24
N GLU A 90 -20.79 -15.94 -1.60
CA GLU A 90 -21.72 -16.78 -0.84
C GLU A 90 -21.06 -17.59 0.28
N SER A 91 -19.74 -17.48 0.45
CA SER A 91 -19.01 -18.23 1.48
C SER A 91 -19.30 -17.66 2.86
N TYR A 92 -19.77 -18.51 3.77
CA TYR A 92 -19.96 -18.17 5.19
C TYR A 92 -18.67 -17.61 5.84
N TYR A 93 -17.51 -18.11 5.39
CA TYR A 93 -16.20 -17.65 5.85
C TYR A 93 -15.76 -16.27 5.32
N THR A 94 -16.64 -15.56 4.61
CA THR A 94 -16.45 -14.13 4.27
C THR A 94 -16.99 -13.25 5.40
N VAL A 95 -17.97 -13.74 6.17
CA VAL A 95 -18.53 -13.06 7.36
C VAL A 95 -17.70 -13.36 8.61
N ARG A 96 -17.03 -14.51 8.64
CA ARG A 96 -16.26 -15.00 9.78
C ARG A 96 -14.76 -14.98 9.47
N ASP A 97 -13.98 -14.30 10.29
CA ASP A 97 -12.52 -14.34 10.15
C ASP A 97 -11.96 -15.67 10.71
N HIS A 98 -10.75 -16.04 10.28
CA HIS A 98 -10.07 -17.24 10.78
C HIS A 98 -9.46 -17.04 12.18
N LEU A 99 -9.53 -15.83 12.74
CA LEU A 99 -9.05 -15.52 14.09
C LEU A 99 -10.12 -15.88 15.13
N GLU A 100 -11.37 -16.09 14.70
CA GLU A 100 -12.45 -16.62 15.53
C GLU A 100 -12.42 -18.15 15.74
N ASP A 101 -11.53 -18.89 15.06
CA ASP A 101 -11.40 -20.34 15.26
C ASP A 101 -11.15 -20.61 16.75
N ASP A 102 -12.01 -21.46 17.34
CA ASP A 102 -12.01 -21.78 18.77
C ASP A 102 -10.64 -22.31 19.27
N ASP A 103 -9.78 -22.80 18.36
CA ASP A 103 -8.43 -23.29 18.66
C ASP A 103 -7.50 -22.22 19.25
N GLU A 104 -7.60 -20.94 18.87
CA GLU A 104 -6.79 -19.88 19.52
C GLU A 104 -7.37 -19.44 20.87
N ARG A 105 -8.69 -19.62 21.07
CA ARG A 105 -9.37 -19.33 22.35
C ARG A 105 -9.05 -20.37 23.43
N ASP A 106 -8.82 -21.63 23.05
CA ASP A 106 -8.34 -22.67 23.97
C ASP A 106 -6.90 -22.42 24.48
N HIS A 107 -6.14 -21.56 23.79
CA HIS A 107 -4.80 -21.15 24.20
C HIS A 107 -4.75 -19.76 24.87
N ALA A 108 -5.86 -19.03 24.92
CA ALA A 108 -5.96 -17.78 25.66
C ALA A 108 -5.86 -18.08 27.17
N GLN A 109 -4.75 -17.67 27.77
CA GLN A 109 -4.53 -17.82 29.21
C GLN A 109 -5.66 -17.09 29.97
N PRO A 110 -6.26 -17.71 31.01
CA PRO A 110 -7.22 -17.03 31.87
C PRO A 110 -6.64 -15.72 32.39
N PHE A 111 -7.43 -14.65 32.38
CA PHE A 111 -7.03 -13.32 32.86
C PHE A 111 -6.35 -13.37 34.25
N ASP A 112 -6.79 -14.31 35.08
CA ASP A 112 -6.30 -14.57 36.43
C ASP A 112 -4.81 -14.96 36.49
N GLN A 113 -4.21 -15.47 35.41
CA GLN A 113 -2.84 -15.99 35.42
C GLN A 113 -1.78 -14.96 35.01
N THR A 114 -2.11 -14.01 34.15
CA THR A 114 -1.13 -13.09 33.55
C THR A 114 -1.35 -11.63 33.86
N TRP A 115 -2.48 -11.23 34.49
CA TRP A 115 -2.80 -9.82 34.80
C TRP A 115 -2.61 -8.87 33.59
N THR A 116 -2.66 -9.44 32.39
CA THR A 116 -2.40 -8.78 31.12
C THR A 116 -3.72 -8.74 30.38
N ILE A 117 -4.01 -7.60 29.75
CA ILE A 117 -5.22 -7.45 28.94
C ILE A 117 -5.15 -8.50 27.83
N PRO A 118 -6.14 -9.42 27.72
CA PRO A 118 -6.14 -10.40 26.65
C PRO A 118 -6.18 -9.69 25.29
N PRO A 119 -5.63 -10.31 24.24
CA PRO A 119 -5.73 -9.75 22.89
C PRO A 119 -7.20 -9.45 22.57
N ALA A 120 -7.45 -8.27 22.01
CA ALA A 120 -8.80 -7.89 21.61
C ALA A 120 -9.29 -8.90 20.55
N ALA A 121 -10.29 -9.68 20.93
CA ALA A 121 -10.94 -10.65 20.06
C ALA A 121 -12.45 -10.35 20.05
N ASP A 122 -13.07 -10.52 18.89
CA ASP A 122 -14.51 -10.30 18.75
C ASP A 122 -15.28 -11.46 19.40
N ILE A 123 -16.37 -11.12 20.08
CA ILE A 123 -17.28 -12.10 20.67
C ILE A 123 -18.28 -12.49 19.58
N PRO A 124 -18.47 -13.79 19.27
CA PRO A 124 -19.42 -14.22 18.25
C PRO A 124 -20.82 -13.66 18.51
N ILE A 125 -21.46 -13.13 17.46
CA ILE A 125 -22.79 -12.51 17.56
C ILE A 125 -23.84 -13.46 18.14
N ALA A 126 -23.68 -14.77 17.93
CA ALA A 126 -24.54 -15.80 18.52
C ALA A 126 -24.45 -15.80 20.06
N THR A 127 -23.25 -15.66 20.61
CA THR A 127 -23.02 -15.59 22.07
C THR A 127 -23.65 -14.34 22.66
N ILE A 128 -23.46 -13.18 22.01
CA ILE A 128 -24.08 -11.92 22.43
C ILE A 128 -25.60 -12.03 22.38
N ASN A 129 -26.16 -12.55 21.29
CA ASN A 129 -27.61 -12.71 21.13
C ASN A 129 -28.19 -13.64 22.20
N ARG A 130 -27.53 -14.75 22.52
CA ARG A 130 -27.95 -15.66 23.59
C ARG A 130 -27.97 -14.97 24.96
N VAL A 131 -26.97 -14.13 25.25
CA VAL A 131 -26.87 -13.40 26.52
C VAL A 131 -27.92 -12.28 26.60
N LEU A 132 -28.12 -11.52 25.52
CA LEU A 132 -29.02 -10.36 25.52
C LEU A 132 -30.49 -10.73 25.39
N PHE A 133 -30.82 -11.73 24.56
CA PHE A 133 -32.19 -12.06 24.19
C PHE A 133 -32.68 -13.39 24.76
N GLY A 134 -31.78 -14.20 25.34
CA GLY A 134 -32.15 -15.45 26.01
C GLY A 134 -32.69 -16.54 25.10
N GLU A 135 -32.62 -16.36 23.77
CA GLU A 135 -33.00 -17.39 22.81
C GLU A 135 -31.83 -18.35 22.53
N PRO A 136 -32.11 -19.67 22.39
CA PRO A 136 -31.10 -20.70 22.18
C PRO A 136 -30.35 -20.57 20.86
#